data_AF-O43410-F1
#
_entry.id   AF-O43410-F1
#
_cell.length_a   1.000
_cell.length_b   1.000
_cell.length_c   1.000
_cell.angle_alpha   90.00
_cell.angle_beta   90.00
_cell.angle_gamma   90.00
#
_symmetry.space_group_name_H-M   'P 1'
#
loop_
_entity.id
_entity.type
_entity.pdbx_description
1 polymer ?
#
loop_
_entity_poly.entity_id
_entity_poly.type
_entity_poly.pdbx_seq_one_letter_code
_entity_poly.pdbx_strand_id
1 'polypeptide(L)'
;GFKDQLCSLVFMALTDPSTQLQLVGIRTLTVLGAQPDLLSYEDLELAVGHLYRLSFLKEDSQSCRVAALEASGTLAALYPVAFSSHLVPKLAEELRVGESNLTNGDEPTQCSRHLCCLQALSAVSTHPSIVKETLPLLLQHLWQVNRGNMVAQSSDVIAVCQSLRQMAEKCQQDPESCWYFHQTAIPCLLALAVQASMPEKEPSVLRKVLLEDEVLAAMVSVIGTATTHLSPELAAQSVTHIVPLFLDGNVSFLPENSFPSRFQPFQDGSSGQRRLIALLMAFVCSLPRNVEIPQLNQLMRELLELSCSTAAPFLPPLLPSALQDSSTSTLQGSSWMNSYS
;
A
#
# COMPACT_ATOMS: atom_id res chain seq x y z
N GLY A 1 -27.16 -30.90 -12.86
CA GLY A 1 -26.16 -31.96 -12.61
C GLY A 1 -25.63 -31.84 -11.19
N PHE A 2 -24.73 -32.74 -10.77
CA PHE A 2 -24.16 -32.74 -9.42
C PHE A 2 -23.40 -31.43 -9.09
N LYS A 3 -22.74 -30.82 -10.09
CA LYS A 3 -22.10 -29.50 -10.00
C LYS A 3 -23.07 -28.39 -9.59
N ASP A 4 -24.20 -28.26 -10.27
CA ASP A 4 -25.19 -27.21 -9.99
C ASP A 4 -25.80 -27.35 -8.59
N GLN A 5 -25.98 -28.59 -8.13
CA GLN A 5 -26.44 -28.88 -6.78
C GLN A 5 -25.41 -28.46 -5.72
N LEU A 6 -24.13 -28.68 -5.97
CA LEU A 6 -23.05 -28.21 -5.08
C LEU A 6 -22.97 -26.68 -5.03
N CYS A 7 -23.02 -26.01 -6.19
CA CYS A 7 -22.99 -24.54 -6.23
C CYS A 7 -24.19 -23.94 -5.50
N SER A 8 -25.39 -24.52 -5.68
CA SER A 8 -26.59 -24.12 -4.95
C SER A 8 -26.43 -24.28 -3.42
N LEU A 9 -25.88 -25.41 -2.96
CA LEU A 9 -25.60 -25.63 -1.53
C LEU A 9 -24.62 -24.60 -0.97
N VAL A 10 -23.55 -24.29 -1.71
CA VAL A 10 -22.57 -23.27 -1.31
C VAL A 10 -23.23 -21.89 -1.22
N PHE A 11 -23.98 -21.47 -2.24
CA PHE A 11 -24.64 -20.17 -2.21
C PHE A 11 -25.69 -20.06 -1.09
N MET A 12 -26.43 -21.14 -0.81
CA MET A 12 -27.32 -21.20 0.35
C MET A 12 -26.55 -20.99 1.66
N ALA A 13 -25.41 -21.66 1.84
CA ALA A 13 -24.56 -21.49 3.02
C ALA A 13 -24.00 -20.07 3.16
N LEU A 14 -23.68 -19.40 2.05
CA LEU A 14 -23.22 -17.99 2.07
C LEU A 14 -24.32 -17.02 2.47
N THR A 15 -25.58 -17.30 2.10
CA THR A 15 -26.74 -16.47 2.46
C THR A 15 -27.31 -16.75 3.85
N ASP A 16 -26.91 -17.86 4.46
CA ASP A 16 -27.40 -18.28 5.77
C ASP A 16 -27.05 -17.24 6.87
N PRO A 17 -27.92 -17.05 7.89
CA PRO A 17 -27.61 -16.17 9.03
C PRO A 17 -26.48 -16.71 9.93
N SER A 18 -26.16 -18.01 9.89
CA SER A 18 -25.11 -18.63 10.69
C SER A 18 -23.71 -18.30 10.17
N THR A 19 -22.91 -17.63 10.99
CA THR A 19 -21.50 -17.32 10.69
C THR A 19 -20.68 -18.58 10.41
N GLN A 20 -20.96 -19.70 11.09
CA GLN A 20 -20.27 -20.97 10.85
C GLN A 20 -20.59 -21.53 9.45
N LEU A 21 -21.86 -21.48 9.04
CA LEU A 21 -22.24 -21.94 7.71
C LEU A 21 -21.68 -21.02 6.62
N GLN A 22 -21.67 -19.71 6.83
CA GLN A 22 -21.02 -18.77 5.92
C GLN A 22 -19.52 -19.07 5.78
N LEU A 23 -18.79 -19.30 6.87
CA LEU A 23 -17.36 -19.64 6.82
C LEU A 23 -17.11 -20.96 6.08
N VAL A 24 -17.93 -21.98 6.31
CA VAL A 24 -17.85 -23.25 5.57
C VAL A 24 -18.19 -23.04 4.09
N GLY A 25 -19.19 -22.21 3.79
CA GLY A 25 -19.54 -21.83 2.42
C GLY A 25 -18.39 -21.14 1.71
N ILE A 26 -17.72 -20.17 2.36
CA ILE A 26 -16.56 -19.45 1.81
C ILE A 26 -15.41 -20.43 1.52
N ARG A 27 -15.08 -21.32 2.47
CA ARG A 27 -14.03 -22.33 2.29
C ARG A 27 -14.37 -23.31 1.18
N THR A 28 -15.64 -23.70 1.07
CA THR A 28 -16.08 -24.61 0.01
C THR A 28 -15.98 -23.90 -1.34
N LEU A 29 -16.35 -22.62 -1.41
CA LEU A 29 -16.25 -21.82 -2.63
C LEU A 29 -14.81 -21.72 -3.13
N THR A 30 -13.82 -21.50 -2.26
CA THR A 30 -12.40 -21.48 -2.68
C THR A 30 -11.93 -22.84 -3.17
N VAL A 31 -12.36 -23.94 -2.53
CA VAL A 31 -12.08 -25.30 -2.99
C VAL A 31 -12.71 -25.58 -4.35
N LEU A 32 -13.97 -25.17 -4.57
CA LEU A 32 -14.64 -25.34 -5.85
C LEU A 32 -13.96 -24.53 -6.95
N GLY A 33 -13.56 -23.28 -6.67
CA GLY A 33 -12.86 -22.43 -7.63
C GLY A 33 -11.46 -22.93 -7.98
N ALA A 34 -10.78 -23.61 -7.07
CA ALA A 34 -9.49 -24.24 -7.36
C ALA A 34 -9.58 -25.45 -8.30
N GLN A 35 -10.78 -26.01 -8.52
CA GLN A 35 -10.98 -27.12 -9.45
C GLN A 35 -11.29 -26.61 -10.85
N PRO A 36 -10.57 -27.08 -11.89
CA PRO A 36 -10.83 -26.68 -13.26
C PRO A 36 -12.24 -27.09 -13.70
N ASP A 37 -12.90 -26.23 -14.48
CA ASP A 37 -14.23 -26.43 -15.08
C ASP A 37 -15.40 -26.65 -14.10
N LEU A 38 -15.17 -26.53 -12.79
CA LEU A 38 -16.20 -26.78 -11.78
C LEU A 38 -17.11 -25.59 -11.54
N LEU A 39 -16.68 -24.36 -11.82
CA LEU A 39 -17.54 -23.17 -11.77
C LEU A 39 -17.77 -22.66 -13.20
N SER A 40 -19.04 -22.41 -13.55
CA SER A 40 -19.35 -21.68 -14.78
C SER A 40 -19.08 -20.18 -14.60
N TYR A 41 -19.12 -19.41 -15.69
CA TYR A 41 -18.99 -17.96 -15.60
C TYR A 41 -20.13 -17.32 -14.78
N GLU A 42 -21.36 -17.84 -14.91
CA GLU A 42 -22.51 -17.38 -14.12
C GLU A 42 -22.33 -17.69 -12.62
N ASP A 43 -21.78 -18.86 -12.29
CA ASP A 43 -21.46 -19.21 -10.90
C ASP A 43 -20.39 -18.28 -10.32
N LEU A 44 -19.39 -17.90 -11.13
CA LEU A 44 -18.34 -16.96 -10.72
C LEU A 44 -18.91 -15.56 -10.47
N GLU A 45 -19.82 -15.08 -11.31
CA GLU A 45 -20.50 -13.81 -11.11
C GLU A 45 -21.29 -13.79 -9.78
N LEU A 46 -22.06 -14.84 -9.51
CA LEU A 46 -22.79 -15.00 -8.25
C LEU A 46 -21.84 -15.07 -7.05
N ALA A 47 -20.76 -15.85 -7.17
CA ALA A 47 -19.74 -15.98 -6.14
C ALA A 47 -19.11 -14.63 -5.78
N VAL A 48 -18.72 -13.84 -6.79
CA VAL A 48 -18.18 -12.49 -6.60
C VAL A 48 -19.21 -11.59 -5.92
N GLY A 49 -20.48 -11.65 -6.31
CA GLY A 49 -21.56 -10.92 -5.66
C GLY A 49 -21.73 -11.29 -4.17
N HIS A 50 -21.66 -12.57 -3.84
CA HIS A 50 -21.73 -13.03 -2.45
C HIS A 50 -20.51 -12.59 -1.63
N LEU A 51 -19.31 -12.68 -2.18
CA LEU A 51 -18.09 -12.21 -1.53
C LEU A 51 -18.14 -10.71 -1.26
N TYR A 52 -18.56 -9.91 -2.24
CA TYR A 52 -18.80 -8.48 -2.04
C TYR A 52 -19.75 -8.21 -0.86
N ARG A 53 -20.90 -8.88 -0.83
CA ARG A 53 -21.89 -8.71 0.25
C ARG A 53 -21.33 -9.09 1.63
N LEU A 54 -20.57 -10.19 1.71
CA LEU A 54 -19.97 -10.66 2.97
C LEU A 54 -18.80 -9.79 3.43
N SER A 55 -18.07 -9.18 2.49
CA SER A 55 -16.99 -8.25 2.80
C SER A 55 -17.49 -6.84 3.16
N PHE A 56 -18.62 -6.39 2.60
CA PHE A 56 -19.00 -4.97 2.59
C PHE A 56 -20.37 -4.63 3.18
N LEU A 57 -21.38 -5.49 3.01
CA LEU A 57 -22.78 -5.14 3.27
C LEU A 57 -23.33 -5.69 4.59
N LYS A 58 -22.74 -6.75 5.13
CA LYS A 58 -23.23 -7.37 6.37
C LYS A 58 -22.40 -6.88 7.56
N GLU A 59 -23.06 -6.35 8.59
CA GLU A 59 -22.49 -6.09 9.93
C GLU A 59 -22.17 -7.39 10.69
N ASP A 60 -21.79 -8.44 9.96
CA ASP A 60 -21.45 -9.74 10.50
C ASP A 60 -20.08 -9.71 11.20
N SER A 61 -19.79 -10.81 11.90
CA SER A 61 -18.53 -11.04 12.59
C SER A 61 -17.32 -10.74 11.71
N GLN A 62 -16.32 -10.05 12.29
CA GLN A 62 -15.04 -9.73 11.65
C GLN A 62 -14.39 -10.96 10.97
N SER A 63 -14.60 -12.16 11.52
CA SER A 63 -14.13 -13.41 10.95
C SER A 63 -14.69 -13.72 9.55
N CYS A 64 -15.99 -13.47 9.31
CA CYS A 64 -16.60 -13.74 8.01
C CYS A 64 -16.08 -12.76 6.96
N ARG A 65 -15.90 -11.49 7.34
CA ARG A 65 -15.33 -10.45 6.49
C ARG A 65 -13.91 -10.80 6.04
N VAL A 66 -13.04 -11.16 7.00
CA VAL A 66 -11.66 -11.55 6.71
C VAL A 66 -11.63 -12.78 5.80
N ALA A 67 -12.42 -13.82 6.09
CA ALA A 67 -12.48 -15.01 5.25
C ALA A 67 -12.96 -14.70 3.82
N ALA A 68 -13.95 -13.81 3.66
CA ALA A 68 -14.44 -13.41 2.35
C ALA A 68 -13.39 -12.62 1.55
N LEU A 69 -12.60 -11.76 2.21
CA LEU A 69 -11.50 -11.03 1.59
C LEU A 69 -10.38 -11.98 1.14
N GLU A 70 -9.99 -12.94 1.99
CA GLU A 70 -8.99 -13.97 1.66
C GLU A 70 -9.44 -14.84 0.48
N ALA A 71 -10.71 -15.26 0.49
CA ALA A 71 -11.31 -16.01 -0.61
C ALA A 71 -11.35 -15.20 -1.90
N SER A 72 -11.67 -13.90 -1.82
CA SER A 72 -11.65 -12.98 -2.97
C SER A 72 -10.26 -12.91 -3.58
N GLY A 73 -9.21 -12.74 -2.77
CA GLY A 73 -7.83 -12.75 -3.26
C GLY A 73 -7.44 -14.08 -3.90
N THR A 74 -7.81 -15.20 -3.29
CA THR A 74 -7.52 -16.54 -3.80
C THR A 74 -8.18 -16.77 -5.16
N LEU A 75 -9.47 -16.44 -5.29
CA LEU A 75 -10.23 -16.65 -6.51
C LEU A 75 -9.88 -15.63 -7.60
N ALA A 76 -9.49 -14.41 -7.23
CA ALA A 76 -9.02 -13.38 -8.15
C ALA A 76 -7.73 -13.77 -8.88
N ALA A 77 -6.85 -14.52 -8.21
CA ALA A 77 -5.67 -15.10 -8.84
C ALA A 77 -6.01 -16.14 -9.92
N LEU A 78 -7.16 -16.83 -9.78
CA LEU A 78 -7.59 -17.89 -10.69
C LEU A 78 -8.52 -17.37 -11.81
N TYR A 79 -9.41 -16.44 -11.49
CA TYR A 79 -10.46 -15.94 -12.38
C TYR A 79 -10.47 -14.41 -12.46
N PRO A 80 -9.36 -13.78 -12.91
CA PRO A 80 -9.18 -12.34 -12.79
C PRO A 80 -10.25 -11.54 -13.54
N VAL A 81 -10.73 -12.04 -14.68
CA VAL A 81 -11.76 -11.39 -15.50
C VAL A 81 -13.07 -11.23 -14.74
N ALA A 82 -13.48 -12.22 -13.94
CA ALA A 82 -14.72 -12.15 -13.17
C ALA A 82 -14.65 -11.04 -12.11
N PHE A 83 -13.52 -10.93 -11.39
CA PHE A 83 -13.33 -9.89 -10.39
C PHE A 83 -13.17 -8.49 -11.00
N SER A 84 -12.46 -8.38 -12.12
CA SER A 84 -12.31 -7.11 -12.85
C SER A 84 -13.64 -6.63 -13.43
N SER A 85 -14.52 -7.55 -13.85
CA SER A 85 -15.84 -7.18 -14.41
C SER A 85 -16.88 -6.88 -13.34
N HIS A 86 -16.85 -7.58 -12.20
CA HIS A 86 -17.98 -7.60 -11.26
C HIS A 86 -17.68 -7.04 -9.86
N LEU A 87 -16.41 -7.04 -9.42
CA LEU A 87 -16.01 -6.53 -8.10
C LEU A 87 -15.33 -5.17 -8.16
N VAL A 88 -14.28 -5.04 -8.98
CA VAL A 88 -13.47 -3.81 -9.07
C VAL A 88 -14.32 -2.58 -9.40
N PRO A 89 -15.27 -2.62 -10.36
CA PRO A 89 -16.10 -1.45 -10.66
C PRO A 89 -17.00 -1.04 -9.51
N LYS A 90 -17.51 -2.01 -8.73
CA LYS A 90 -18.33 -1.72 -7.54
C LYS A 90 -17.49 -1.05 -6.47
N LEU A 91 -16.28 -1.55 -6.21
CA LEU A 91 -15.36 -0.94 -5.24
C LEU A 91 -14.90 0.46 -5.69
N ALA A 92 -14.67 0.66 -6.99
CA ALA A 92 -14.32 1.97 -7.54
C ALA A 92 -15.45 3.00 -7.31
N GLU A 93 -16.70 2.59 -7.53
CA GLU A 93 -17.86 3.44 -7.26
C GLU A 93 -18.01 3.73 -5.76
N GLU A 94 -17.88 2.73 -4.89
CA GLU A 94 -17.92 2.93 -3.43
C GLU A 94 -16.82 3.88 -2.94
N LEU A 95 -15.62 3.83 -3.54
CA LEU A 95 -14.54 4.76 -3.23
C LEU A 95 -14.92 6.20 -3.59
N ARG A 96 -15.54 6.41 -4.77
CA ARG A 96 -16.04 7.72 -5.22
C ARG A 96 -17.25 8.23 -4.42
N VAL A 97 -18.17 7.35 -4.05
CA VAL A 97 -19.35 7.70 -3.24
C VAL A 97 -18.92 8.05 -1.82
N GLY A 98 -18.00 7.27 -1.26
CA GLY A 98 -17.34 7.54 0.01
C GLY A 98 -16.71 8.93 0.02
N GLU A 99 -16.01 9.30 -1.05
CA GLU A 99 -15.47 10.65 -1.24
C GLU A 99 -16.58 11.72 -1.17
N SER A 100 -17.61 11.64 -2.01
CA SER A 100 -18.63 12.70 -2.09
C SER A 100 -19.42 12.98 -0.79
N ASN A 101 -19.51 12.01 0.12
CA ASN A 101 -20.33 12.10 1.33
C ASN A 101 -19.52 12.45 2.60
N LEU A 102 -18.19 12.34 2.57
CA LEU A 102 -17.31 12.73 3.69
C LEU A 102 -17.34 14.25 3.98
N THR A 103 -17.93 15.05 3.08
CA THR A 103 -18.17 16.49 3.29
C THR A 103 -19.33 16.77 4.25
N ASN A 104 -20.20 15.78 4.51
CA ASN A 104 -21.46 15.96 5.24
C ASN A 104 -21.44 15.36 6.65
N GLY A 105 -20.32 15.37 7.37
CA GLY A 105 -20.29 15.21 8.84
C GLY A 105 -20.97 13.99 9.47
N ASP A 106 -21.40 12.99 8.71
CA ASP A 106 -22.26 11.91 9.20
C ASP A 106 -21.50 10.59 9.42
N GLU A 107 -21.79 10.06 10.61
CA GLU A 107 -21.68 8.69 11.14
C GLU A 107 -20.36 7.86 11.13
N PRO A 108 -20.07 7.14 12.24
CA PRO A 108 -18.99 6.14 12.32
C PRO A 108 -19.13 4.95 11.35
N THR A 109 -20.31 4.76 10.74
CA THR A 109 -20.58 3.74 9.72
C THR A 109 -19.84 4.02 8.41
N GLN A 110 -19.56 5.29 8.08
CA GLN A 110 -18.93 5.67 6.80
C GLN A 110 -17.42 5.42 6.77
N CYS A 111 -16.69 5.75 7.86
CA CYS A 111 -15.28 5.40 8.01
C CYS A 111 -15.05 3.87 7.92
N SER A 112 -15.99 3.08 8.45
CA SER A 112 -15.89 1.62 8.40
C SER A 112 -16.03 1.07 6.97
N ARG A 113 -16.91 1.67 6.14
CA ARG A 113 -17.09 1.29 4.74
C ARG A 113 -15.91 1.67 3.86
N HIS A 114 -15.37 2.86 4.04
CA HIS A 114 -14.16 3.30 3.34
C HIS A 114 -12.98 2.36 3.62
N LEU A 115 -12.72 2.04 4.89
CA LEU A 115 -11.68 1.08 5.26
C LEU A 115 -11.93 -0.30 4.63
N CYS A 116 -13.17 -0.80 4.64
CA CYS A 116 -13.50 -2.08 4.00
C CYS A 116 -13.23 -2.03 2.49
N CYS A 117 -13.44 -0.88 1.84
CA CYS A 117 -13.23 -0.72 0.40
C CYS A 117 -11.75 -0.79 0.07
N LEU A 118 -10.94 -0.05 0.83
CA LEU A 118 -9.48 -0.07 0.72
C LEU A 118 -8.92 -1.48 0.98
N GLN A 119 -9.44 -2.19 1.97
CA GLN A 119 -9.04 -3.57 2.27
C GLN A 119 -9.47 -4.53 1.16
N ALA A 120 -10.66 -4.37 0.57
CA ALA A 120 -11.14 -5.19 -0.53
C ALA A 120 -10.32 -5.01 -1.81
N LEU A 121 -9.99 -3.75 -2.16
CA LEU A 121 -9.10 -3.44 -3.29
C LEU A 121 -7.72 -4.06 -3.10
N SER A 122 -7.15 -3.97 -1.89
CA SER A 122 -5.91 -4.66 -1.56
C SER A 122 -6.07 -6.19 -1.64
N ALA A 123 -7.16 -6.74 -1.08
CA ALA A 123 -7.43 -8.18 -1.00
C ALA A 123 -7.43 -8.85 -2.36
N VAL A 124 -8.16 -8.27 -3.33
CA VAL A 124 -8.35 -8.79 -4.69
C VAL A 124 -7.14 -8.60 -5.61
N SER A 125 -6.20 -7.73 -5.24
CA SER A 125 -5.00 -7.42 -6.03
C SER A 125 -3.93 -8.53 -5.97
N THR A 126 -4.28 -9.71 -6.48
CA THR A 126 -3.44 -10.92 -6.49
C THR A 126 -3.03 -11.36 -7.89
N HIS A 127 -3.67 -10.83 -8.94
CA HIS A 127 -3.34 -11.09 -10.34
C HIS A 127 -2.83 -9.80 -11.02
N PRO A 128 -1.83 -9.87 -11.94
CA PRO A 128 -1.22 -8.68 -12.56
C PRO A 128 -2.22 -7.76 -13.26
N SER A 129 -3.24 -8.33 -13.93
CA SER A 129 -4.28 -7.52 -14.58
C SER A 129 -5.10 -6.70 -13.58
N ILE A 130 -5.43 -7.30 -12.41
CA ILE A 130 -6.21 -6.62 -11.37
C ILE A 130 -5.36 -5.54 -10.71
N VAL A 131 -4.07 -5.81 -10.44
CA VAL A 131 -3.13 -4.80 -9.91
C VAL A 131 -3.10 -3.55 -10.81
N LYS A 132 -3.10 -3.74 -12.13
CA LYS A 132 -3.14 -2.62 -13.10
C LYS A 132 -4.44 -1.81 -13.07
N GLU A 133 -5.53 -2.38 -12.56
CA GLU A 133 -6.80 -1.68 -12.41
C GLU A 133 -6.95 -1.05 -11.02
N THR A 134 -6.55 -1.74 -9.95
CA THR A 134 -6.76 -1.31 -8.57
C THR A 134 -5.71 -0.32 -8.08
N LEU A 135 -4.45 -0.44 -8.51
CA LEU A 135 -3.39 0.44 -8.06
C LEU A 135 -3.64 1.90 -8.47
N PRO A 136 -4.01 2.22 -9.74
CA PRO A 136 -4.36 3.58 -10.11
C PRO A 136 -5.53 4.16 -9.30
N LEU A 137 -6.51 3.34 -8.92
CA LEU A 137 -7.65 3.79 -8.10
C LEU A 137 -7.18 4.27 -6.71
N LEU A 138 -6.31 3.49 -6.05
CA LEU A 138 -5.76 3.88 -4.73
C LEU A 138 -4.86 5.12 -4.82
N LEU A 139 -4.01 5.20 -5.85
CA LEU A 139 -3.15 6.36 -6.06
C LEU A 139 -3.96 7.62 -6.40
N GLN A 140 -4.99 7.49 -7.24
CA GLN A 140 -5.89 8.59 -7.57
C GLN A 140 -6.65 9.09 -6.33
N HIS A 141 -7.13 8.17 -5.50
CA HIS A 141 -7.79 8.51 -4.24
C HIS A 141 -6.85 9.29 -3.32
N LEU A 142 -5.59 8.86 -3.18
CA LEU A 142 -4.58 9.58 -2.42
C LEU A 142 -4.28 10.98 -2.97
N TRP A 143 -4.27 11.14 -4.29
CA TRP A 143 -4.13 12.44 -4.96
C TRP A 143 -5.32 13.37 -4.75
N GLN A 144 -6.54 12.85 -4.79
CA GLN A 144 -7.76 13.62 -4.57
C GLN A 144 -7.85 14.09 -3.12
N VAL A 145 -7.43 13.22 -2.19
CA VAL A 145 -7.17 13.60 -0.81
C VAL A 145 -6.20 14.79 -0.79
N ASN A 146 -5.01 14.70 -1.40
CA ASN A 146 -4.01 15.79 -1.43
C ASN A 146 -4.54 17.14 -1.96
N ARG A 147 -5.40 17.13 -2.99
CA ARG A 147 -5.90 18.36 -3.63
C ARG A 147 -6.93 19.15 -2.81
N GLY A 148 -7.26 18.72 -1.59
CA GLY A 148 -8.21 19.45 -0.72
C GLY A 148 -9.67 19.23 -1.09
N ASN A 149 -9.96 18.24 -1.94
CA ASN A 149 -11.33 17.85 -2.29
C ASN A 149 -12.01 17.05 -1.16
N MET A 150 -11.24 16.65 -0.13
CA MET A 150 -11.63 15.85 1.02
C MET A 150 -11.20 16.53 2.32
N VAL A 151 -11.98 16.41 3.40
CA VAL A 151 -11.50 16.67 4.76
C VAL A 151 -10.72 15.44 5.22
N ALA A 152 -9.52 15.25 4.70
CA ALA A 152 -8.76 14.04 5.01
C ALA A 152 -8.14 14.11 6.41
N GLN A 153 -8.44 13.11 7.21
CA GLN A 153 -7.73 12.84 8.45
C GLN A 153 -6.47 12.02 8.14
N SER A 154 -5.48 12.08 9.02
CA SER A 154 -4.27 11.26 8.92
C SER A 154 -4.59 9.77 8.87
N SER A 155 -5.65 9.33 9.57
CA SER A 155 -6.16 7.95 9.55
C SER A 155 -6.53 7.46 8.15
N ASP A 156 -7.10 8.31 7.30
CA ASP A 156 -7.56 7.93 5.97
C ASP A 156 -6.36 7.71 5.05
N VAL A 157 -5.39 8.61 5.11
CA VAL A 157 -4.12 8.50 4.36
C VAL A 157 -3.34 7.26 4.81
N ILE A 158 -3.28 7.00 6.11
CA ILE A 158 -2.63 5.81 6.67
C ILE A 158 -3.33 4.54 6.17
N ALA A 159 -4.67 4.49 6.14
CA ALA A 159 -5.40 3.34 5.62
C ALA A 159 -5.09 3.06 4.14
N VAL A 160 -5.01 4.11 3.31
CA VAL A 160 -4.60 3.97 1.90
C VAL A 160 -3.18 3.42 1.80
N CYS A 161 -2.24 3.97 2.58
CA CYS A 161 -0.86 3.49 2.61
C CYS A 161 -0.78 2.02 3.08
N GLN A 162 -1.58 1.63 4.07
CA GLN A 162 -1.65 0.23 4.52
C GLN A 162 -2.15 -0.70 3.41
N SER A 163 -3.16 -0.29 2.63
CA SER A 163 -3.62 -1.06 1.46
C SER A 163 -2.57 -1.13 0.36
N LEU A 164 -1.87 -0.04 0.06
CA LEU A 164 -0.76 -0.02 -0.90
C LEU A 164 0.38 -0.94 -0.43
N ARG A 165 0.71 -0.97 0.86
CA ARG A 165 1.72 -1.86 1.43
C ARG A 165 1.35 -3.33 1.24
N GLN A 166 0.11 -3.70 1.56
CA GLN A 166 -0.39 -5.07 1.36
C GLN A 166 -0.39 -5.47 -0.12
N MET A 167 -0.71 -4.55 -1.02
CA MET A 167 -0.57 -4.78 -2.46
C MET A 167 0.89 -5.00 -2.85
N ALA A 168 1.81 -4.18 -2.34
CA ALA A 168 3.24 -4.35 -2.58
C ALA A 168 3.72 -5.74 -2.13
N GLU A 169 3.31 -6.20 -0.94
CA GLU A 169 3.63 -7.57 -0.43
C GLU A 169 3.17 -8.66 -1.41
N LYS A 170 1.98 -8.54 -1.97
CA LYS A 170 1.45 -9.51 -2.96
C LYS A 170 2.17 -9.42 -4.29
N CYS A 171 2.48 -8.21 -4.75
CA CYS A 171 3.18 -7.97 -6.01
C CYS A 171 4.57 -8.59 -6.02
N GLN A 172 5.21 -8.81 -4.86
CA GLN A 172 6.52 -9.47 -4.78
C GLN A 172 6.53 -10.90 -5.32
N GLN A 173 5.37 -11.56 -5.41
CA GLN A 173 5.24 -12.93 -5.92
C GLN A 173 5.33 -13.00 -7.45
N ASP A 174 5.10 -11.88 -8.14
CA ASP A 174 5.06 -11.79 -9.60
C ASP A 174 5.94 -10.64 -10.11
N PRO A 175 6.97 -10.90 -10.93
CA PRO A 175 7.90 -9.87 -11.39
C PRO A 175 7.24 -8.70 -12.15
N GLU A 176 6.20 -8.97 -12.93
CA GLU A 176 5.48 -7.93 -13.70
C GLU A 176 4.71 -6.99 -12.76
N SER A 177 4.01 -7.56 -11.77
CA SER A 177 3.28 -6.81 -10.75
C SER A 177 4.22 -5.99 -9.89
N CYS A 178 5.34 -6.57 -9.45
CA CYS A 178 6.39 -5.86 -8.71
C CYS A 178 6.93 -4.67 -9.52
N TRP A 179 7.28 -4.90 -10.79
CA TRP A 179 7.75 -3.86 -11.69
C TRP A 179 6.71 -2.74 -11.87
N TYR A 180 5.46 -3.09 -12.17
CA TYR A 180 4.40 -2.13 -12.39
C TYR A 180 4.11 -1.31 -11.13
N PHE A 181 4.03 -1.96 -9.96
CA PHE A 181 3.84 -1.28 -8.69
C PHE A 181 4.96 -0.27 -8.43
N HIS A 182 6.20 -0.70 -8.62
CA HIS A 182 7.35 0.17 -8.38
C HIS A 182 7.39 1.38 -9.32
N GLN A 183 7.08 1.19 -10.60
CA GLN A 183 7.07 2.26 -11.61
C GLN A 183 5.93 3.27 -11.44
N THR A 184 4.90 2.95 -10.67
CA THR A 184 3.70 3.79 -10.53
C THR A 184 3.55 4.35 -9.11
N ALA A 185 3.56 3.49 -8.09
CA ALA A 185 3.31 3.88 -6.72
C ALA A 185 4.46 4.71 -6.13
N ILE A 186 5.72 4.33 -6.39
CA ILE A 186 6.88 5.00 -5.79
C ILE A 186 7.04 6.43 -6.30
N PRO A 187 7.05 6.71 -7.62
CA PRO A 187 7.07 8.08 -8.12
C PRO A 187 5.87 8.89 -7.64
N CYS A 188 4.68 8.28 -7.54
CA CYS A 188 3.47 8.95 -7.06
C CYS A 188 3.60 9.38 -5.58
N LEU A 189 4.02 8.47 -4.70
CA LEU A 189 4.21 8.75 -3.27
C LEU A 189 5.29 9.81 -3.04
N LEU A 190 6.40 9.71 -3.78
CA LEU A 190 7.46 10.72 -3.72
C LEU A 190 6.98 12.08 -4.22
N ALA A 191 6.22 12.14 -5.33
CA ALA A 191 5.66 13.39 -5.83
C ALA A 191 4.74 14.05 -4.81
N LEU A 192 3.83 13.29 -4.20
CA LEU A 192 2.91 13.79 -3.17
C LEU A 192 3.67 14.36 -1.95
N ALA A 193 4.66 13.61 -1.45
CA ALA A 193 5.47 14.05 -0.33
C ALA A 193 6.28 15.30 -0.66
N VAL A 194 6.93 15.33 -1.82
CA VAL A 194 7.71 16.48 -2.32
C VAL A 194 6.80 17.69 -2.44
N GLN A 195 5.63 17.57 -3.08
CA GLN A 195 4.66 18.67 -3.19
C GLN A 195 4.18 19.17 -1.83
N ALA A 196 3.89 18.27 -0.89
CA ALA A 196 3.47 18.63 0.47
C ALA A 196 4.54 19.42 1.21
N SER A 197 5.83 19.12 0.96
CA SER A 197 6.97 19.81 1.58
C SER A 197 7.29 21.19 1.01
N MET A 198 6.68 21.57 -0.13
CA MET A 198 6.96 22.84 -0.80
C MET A 198 6.20 24.00 -0.16
N PRO A 199 6.86 25.16 0.06
CA PRO A 199 6.18 26.37 0.50
C PRO A 199 5.22 26.88 -0.58
N GLU A 200 3.94 27.01 -0.25
CA GLU A 200 2.95 27.69 -1.08
C GLU A 200 2.39 28.93 -0.39
N LYS A 201 1.81 29.83 -1.20
CA LYS A 201 1.24 31.10 -0.74
C LYS A 201 0.09 30.91 0.28
N GLU A 202 -0.62 29.79 0.23
CA GLU A 202 -1.63 29.42 1.21
C GLU A 202 -1.37 27.99 1.73
N PRO A 203 -1.16 27.82 3.05
CA PRO A 203 -0.96 26.49 3.62
C PRO A 203 -2.30 25.74 3.64
N SER A 204 -2.49 24.79 2.73
CA SER A 204 -3.62 23.87 2.83
C SER A 204 -3.45 22.97 4.06
N VAL A 205 -4.54 22.75 4.82
CA VAL A 205 -4.56 21.88 6.01
C VAL A 205 -4.01 20.48 5.68
N LEU A 206 -4.23 20.04 4.44
CA LEU A 206 -4.01 18.68 4.01
C LEU A 206 -2.54 18.39 3.63
N ARG A 207 -1.76 19.40 3.22
CA ARG A 207 -0.29 19.26 3.11
C ARG A 207 0.38 19.04 4.45
N LYS A 208 -0.20 19.57 5.53
CA LYS A 208 0.31 19.31 6.88
C LYS A 208 0.13 17.86 7.28
N VAL A 209 -1.02 17.26 6.92
CA VAL A 209 -1.33 15.84 7.18
C VAL A 209 -0.33 14.92 6.50
N LEU A 210 0.00 15.17 5.22
CA LEU A 210 0.99 14.35 4.49
C LEU A 210 2.40 14.39 5.09
N LEU A 211 2.71 15.45 5.84
CA LEU A 211 3.98 15.59 6.53
C LEU A 211 3.90 15.15 7.99
N GLU A 212 2.80 14.61 8.50
CA GLU A 212 2.75 14.05 9.85
C GLU A 212 3.64 12.81 9.96
N ASP A 213 4.28 12.60 11.12
CA ASP A 213 5.25 11.51 11.30
C ASP A 213 4.61 10.14 11.07
N GLU A 214 3.36 9.96 11.48
CA GLU A 214 2.60 8.71 11.34
C GLU A 214 2.29 8.40 9.86
N VAL A 215 1.96 9.44 9.08
CA VAL A 215 1.70 9.32 7.64
C VAL A 215 2.99 9.03 6.89
N LEU A 216 4.07 9.75 7.19
CA LEU A 216 5.38 9.49 6.61
C LEU A 216 5.88 8.09 6.95
N ALA A 217 5.68 7.60 8.18
CA ALA A 217 6.00 6.24 8.57
C ALA A 217 5.21 5.20 7.76
N ALA A 218 3.93 5.47 7.49
CA ALA A 218 3.12 4.60 6.63
C ALA A 218 3.66 4.57 5.18
N MET A 219 4.04 5.73 4.61
CA MET A 219 4.67 5.81 3.28
C MET A 219 6.03 5.12 3.23
N VAL A 220 6.87 5.30 4.26
CA VAL A 220 8.14 4.59 4.47
C VAL A 220 7.92 3.08 4.39
N SER A 221 6.87 2.58 5.04
CA SER A 221 6.54 1.16 5.03
C SER A 221 6.19 0.66 3.62
N VAL A 222 5.41 1.43 2.84
CA VAL A 222 5.10 1.08 1.44
C VAL A 222 6.38 1.02 0.60
N ILE A 223 7.23 2.05 0.70
CA ILE A 223 8.47 2.14 -0.08
C ILE A 223 9.41 0.99 0.28
N GLY A 224 9.65 0.73 1.56
CA GLY A 224 10.52 -0.36 2.01
C GLY A 224 10.04 -1.72 1.49
N THR A 225 8.75 -2.01 1.65
CA THR A 225 8.13 -3.25 1.16
C THR A 225 8.26 -3.40 -0.36
N ALA A 226 7.98 -2.34 -1.12
CA ALA A 226 8.10 -2.38 -2.58
C ALA A 226 9.54 -2.56 -3.07
N THR A 227 10.53 -2.17 -2.26
CA THR A 227 11.95 -2.17 -2.64
C THR A 227 12.66 -3.48 -2.33
N THR A 228 12.21 -4.21 -1.29
CA THR A 228 12.94 -5.35 -0.70
C THR A 228 13.22 -6.50 -1.68
N HIS A 229 12.29 -6.75 -2.62
CA HIS A 229 12.37 -7.88 -3.56
C HIS A 229 12.51 -7.44 -5.03
N LEU A 230 13.03 -6.23 -5.27
CA LEU A 230 13.25 -5.76 -6.63
C LEU A 230 14.28 -6.62 -7.39
N SER A 231 14.06 -6.75 -8.69
CA SER A 231 15.10 -7.29 -9.57
C SER A 231 16.31 -6.33 -9.60
N PRO A 232 17.55 -6.82 -9.76
CA PRO A 232 18.74 -5.97 -9.74
C PRO A 232 18.71 -4.88 -10.82
N GLU A 233 18.17 -5.19 -12.00
CA GLU A 233 18.03 -4.24 -13.11
C GLU A 233 17.06 -3.11 -12.77
N LEU A 234 15.89 -3.44 -12.22
CA LEU A 234 14.88 -2.45 -11.84
C LEU A 234 15.36 -1.62 -10.64
N ALA A 235 16.03 -2.25 -9.68
CA ALA A 235 16.62 -1.55 -8.55
C ALA A 235 17.68 -0.55 -9.02
N ALA A 236 18.61 -0.97 -9.89
CA ALA A 236 19.62 -0.07 -10.47
C ALA A 236 18.99 1.13 -11.19
N GLN A 237 17.97 0.89 -12.04
CA GLN A 237 17.23 1.97 -12.71
C GLN A 237 16.57 2.92 -11.70
N SER A 238 15.90 2.38 -10.70
CA SER A 238 15.17 3.17 -9.70
C SER A 238 16.11 4.06 -8.88
N VAL A 239 17.27 3.53 -8.51
CA VAL A 239 18.27 4.29 -7.76
C VAL A 239 18.80 5.47 -8.57
N THR A 240 18.96 5.33 -9.89
CA THR A 240 19.40 6.45 -10.77
C THR A 240 18.39 7.60 -10.86
N HIS A 241 17.15 7.41 -10.39
CA HIS A 241 16.14 8.45 -10.34
C HIS A 241 15.93 8.97 -8.91
N ILE A 242 15.82 8.07 -7.94
CA ILE A 242 15.49 8.42 -6.56
C ILE A 242 16.68 9.08 -5.85
N VAL A 243 17.93 8.66 -6.07
CA VAL A 243 19.07 9.30 -5.40
C VAL A 243 19.30 10.74 -5.90
N PRO A 244 19.33 11.00 -7.22
CA PRO A 244 19.45 12.37 -7.72
C PRO A 244 18.26 13.28 -7.38
N LEU A 245 17.07 12.73 -7.14
CA LEU A 245 15.95 13.53 -6.61
C LEU A 245 16.32 14.20 -5.30
N PHE A 246 16.91 13.46 -4.37
CA PHE A 246 17.24 13.99 -3.05
C PHE A 246 18.55 14.77 -3.05
N LEU A 247 19.56 14.34 -3.78
CA LEU A 247 20.86 15.04 -3.86
C LEU A 247 20.78 16.32 -4.69
N ASP A 248 20.19 16.25 -5.88
CA ASP A 248 20.25 17.31 -6.88
C ASP A 248 18.91 18.03 -7.07
N GLY A 249 17.82 17.52 -6.48
CA GLY A 249 16.48 18.05 -6.69
C GLY A 249 15.89 17.68 -8.05
N ASN A 250 16.39 16.61 -8.68
CA ASN A 250 15.91 16.20 -10.00
C ASN A 250 14.51 15.57 -9.91
N VAL A 251 13.50 16.35 -10.31
CA VAL A 251 12.10 15.93 -10.29
C VAL A 251 11.64 15.22 -11.58
N SER A 252 12.48 15.07 -12.60
CA SER A 252 12.04 14.69 -13.96
C SER A 252 11.24 13.40 -14.06
N PHE A 253 11.47 12.43 -13.16
CA PHE A 253 10.78 11.14 -13.15
C PHE A 253 9.45 11.17 -12.38
N LEU A 254 9.16 12.25 -11.64
CA LEU A 254 7.95 12.37 -10.85
C LEU A 254 6.76 12.75 -11.76
N PRO A 255 5.55 12.24 -11.47
CA PRO A 255 4.34 12.72 -12.12
C PRO A 255 4.05 14.18 -11.75
N GLU A 256 3.43 14.93 -12.68
CA GLU A 256 3.05 16.34 -12.48
C GLU A 256 4.22 17.26 -12.09
N ASN A 257 5.22 17.35 -12.98
CA ASN A 257 6.47 18.12 -12.85
C ASN A 257 6.37 19.65 -12.61
N SER A 258 5.19 20.18 -12.34
CA SER A 258 4.96 21.58 -12.01
C SER A 258 5.16 21.82 -10.51
N PHE A 259 6.40 21.79 -10.05
CA PHE A 259 6.74 22.13 -8.67
C PHE A 259 7.02 23.65 -8.56
N PRO A 260 6.39 24.36 -7.60
CA PRO A 260 6.53 25.82 -7.47
C PRO A 260 7.91 26.27 -6.99
N SER A 261 8.69 25.38 -6.37
CA SER A 261 9.97 25.66 -5.76
C SER A 261 10.94 24.49 -5.89
N ARG A 262 12.24 24.75 -5.68
CA ARG A 262 13.29 23.72 -5.74
C ARG A 262 13.20 22.77 -4.55
N PHE A 263 13.37 21.48 -4.81
CA PHE A 263 13.51 20.44 -3.80
C PHE A 263 14.99 20.23 -3.48
N GLN A 264 15.44 20.62 -2.28
CA GLN A 264 16.85 20.51 -1.88
C GLN A 264 16.97 20.12 -0.40
N PRO A 265 16.57 18.89 -0.02
CA PRO A 265 16.41 18.49 1.38
C PRO A 265 17.72 18.50 2.20
N PHE A 266 18.87 18.28 1.57
CA PHE A 266 20.17 18.23 2.26
C PHE A 266 20.82 19.61 2.53
N GLN A 267 20.58 20.60 1.66
CA GLN A 267 21.22 21.92 1.74
C GLN A 267 20.32 22.93 2.46
N ASP A 268 19.60 23.75 1.70
CA ASP A 268 18.71 24.82 2.18
C ASP A 268 17.25 24.35 2.41
N GLY A 269 17.05 23.03 2.48
CA GLY A 269 15.73 22.43 2.58
C GLY A 269 14.95 22.88 3.80
N SER A 270 13.66 23.16 3.60
CA SER A 270 12.74 23.43 4.71
C SER A 270 12.67 22.23 5.67
N SER A 271 12.23 22.46 6.92
CA SER A 271 11.99 21.37 7.88
C SER A 271 11.10 20.25 7.28
N GLY A 272 10.12 20.62 6.44
CA GLY A 272 9.30 19.66 5.71
C GLY A 272 10.09 18.81 4.71
N GLN A 273 10.98 19.42 3.92
CA GLN A 273 11.83 18.70 2.96
C GLN A 273 12.79 17.73 3.67
N ARG A 274 13.38 18.16 4.80
CA ARG A 274 14.28 17.31 5.59
C ARG A 274 13.60 16.06 6.14
N ARG A 275 12.33 16.15 6.52
CA ARG A 275 11.56 14.97 7.00
C ARG A 275 11.39 13.91 5.92
N LEU A 276 11.38 14.30 4.64
CA LEU A 276 11.26 13.35 3.53
C LEU A 276 12.49 12.45 3.36
N ILE A 277 13.61 12.77 4.01
CA ILE A 277 14.81 11.91 4.00
C ILE A 277 14.48 10.52 4.57
N ALA A 278 13.48 10.41 5.45
CA ALA A 278 12.98 9.11 5.90
C ALA A 278 12.52 8.20 4.74
N LEU A 279 11.90 8.78 3.69
CA LEU A 279 11.48 8.04 2.49
C LEU A 279 12.69 7.57 1.66
N LEU A 280 13.72 8.41 1.55
CA LEU A 280 14.99 8.02 0.92
C LEU A 280 15.65 6.87 1.68
N MET A 281 15.70 6.96 3.01
CA MET A 281 16.26 5.91 3.86
C MET A 281 15.48 4.60 3.72
N ALA A 282 14.15 4.66 3.68
CA ALA A 282 13.31 3.49 3.43
C ALA A 282 13.65 2.79 2.12
N PHE A 283 13.90 3.57 1.05
CA PHE A 283 14.30 3.03 -0.25
C PHE A 283 15.72 2.45 -0.18
N VAL A 284 16.72 3.27 0.16
CA VAL A 284 18.14 2.90 0.12
C VAL A 284 18.45 1.71 1.03
N CYS A 285 17.88 1.68 2.24
CA CYS A 285 18.12 0.60 3.21
C CYS A 285 17.39 -0.71 2.87
N SER A 286 16.39 -0.68 1.99
CA SER A 286 15.65 -1.85 1.54
C SER A 286 16.13 -2.39 0.18
N LEU A 287 17.17 -1.80 -0.42
CA LEU A 287 17.71 -2.29 -1.69
C LEU A 287 18.37 -3.68 -1.55
N PRO A 288 18.31 -4.52 -2.59
CA PRO A 288 19.12 -5.72 -2.67
C PRO A 288 20.62 -5.40 -2.55
N ARG A 289 21.38 -6.30 -1.89
CA ARG A 289 22.80 -6.09 -1.55
C ARG A 289 23.74 -5.89 -2.75
N ASN A 290 23.29 -6.28 -3.94
CA ASN A 290 24.05 -6.27 -5.18
C ASN A 290 23.79 -5.02 -6.04
N VAL A 291 23.09 -4.03 -5.52
CA VAL A 291 22.79 -2.79 -6.26
C VAL A 291 23.85 -1.73 -5.94
N GLU A 292 24.49 -1.23 -6.99
CA GLU A 292 25.41 -0.11 -6.87
C GLU A 292 24.64 1.20 -6.76
N ILE A 293 24.94 1.97 -5.71
CA ILE A 293 24.31 3.26 -5.46
C ILE A 293 25.18 4.36 -6.10
N PRO A 294 24.65 5.15 -7.05
CA PRO A 294 25.35 6.28 -7.63
C PRO A 294 25.59 7.34 -6.56
N GLN A 295 26.74 8.00 -6.63
CA GLN A 295 27.13 9.08 -5.70
C GLN A 295 27.05 8.70 -4.22
N LEU A 296 27.21 7.41 -3.86
CA LEU A 296 27.11 6.93 -2.47
C LEU A 296 27.96 7.73 -1.48
N ASN A 297 29.20 8.09 -1.85
CA ASN A 297 30.07 8.89 -1.00
C ASN A 297 29.52 10.30 -0.71
N GLN A 298 28.87 10.92 -1.69
CA GLN A 298 28.22 12.22 -1.52
C GLN A 298 26.99 12.06 -0.62
N LEU A 299 26.14 11.06 -0.89
CA LEU A 299 24.96 10.77 -0.07
C LEU A 299 25.31 10.52 1.40
N MET A 300 26.33 9.71 1.67
CA MET A 300 26.79 9.43 3.02
C MET A 300 27.32 10.69 3.73
N ARG A 301 28.02 11.58 3.01
CA ARG A 301 28.50 12.83 3.57
C ARG A 301 27.34 13.73 4.01
N GLU A 302 26.37 13.94 3.13
CA GLU A 302 25.19 14.78 3.41
C GLU A 302 24.35 14.22 4.57
N LEU A 303 24.19 12.90 4.66
CA LEU A 303 23.50 12.24 5.79
C LEU A 303 24.25 12.42 7.13
N LEU A 304 25.58 12.36 7.11
CA LEU A 304 26.40 12.60 8.31
C LEU A 304 26.29 14.06 8.75
N GLU A 305 26.39 15.01 7.83
CA GLU A 305 26.26 16.44 8.12
C GLU A 305 24.89 16.79 8.74
N LEU A 306 23.82 16.18 8.23
CA LEU A 306 22.48 16.31 8.81
C LEU A 306 22.37 15.70 10.20
N SER A 307 22.98 14.53 10.44
CA SER A 307 22.97 13.86 11.74
C SER A 307 23.71 14.66 12.81
N CYS A 308 24.74 15.42 12.41
CA CYS A 308 25.50 16.30 13.28
C CYS A 308 24.83 17.66 13.53
N SER A 309 23.78 18.00 12.77
CA SER A 309 23.06 19.27 12.87
C SER A 309 21.86 19.13 13.82
N THR A 310 21.89 19.84 14.95
CA THR A 310 20.96 19.72 16.10
C THR A 310 19.49 20.17 15.86
N ALA A 311 19.02 20.21 14.62
CA ALA A 311 17.74 20.83 14.24
C ALA A 311 16.68 19.86 13.68
N ALA A 312 16.53 18.68 14.29
CA ALA A 312 15.33 17.84 14.40
C ALA A 312 15.75 16.41 14.81
N PRO A 313 15.02 15.71 15.69
CA PRO A 313 15.33 14.31 15.97
C PRO A 313 15.06 13.47 14.70
N PHE A 314 16.13 12.88 14.17
CA PHE A 314 16.07 11.83 13.16
C PHE A 314 15.32 10.64 13.77
N LEU A 315 14.16 10.27 13.24
CA LEU A 315 13.52 9.00 13.56
C LEU A 315 14.19 7.93 12.68
N PRO A 316 15.01 7.02 13.23
CA PRO A 316 15.52 5.91 12.45
C PRO A 316 14.35 5.04 11.97
N PRO A 317 14.45 4.42 10.78
CA PRO A 317 13.43 3.49 10.33
C PRO A 317 13.30 2.36 11.35
N LEU A 318 12.09 2.18 11.87
CA LEU A 318 11.72 0.98 12.60
C LEU A 318 11.90 -0.20 11.63
N LEU A 319 13.02 -0.91 11.78
CA LEU A 319 13.24 -2.22 11.16
C LEU A 319 12.03 -3.10 11.46
N PRO A 320 11.40 -3.74 10.46
CA PRO A 320 10.36 -4.72 10.72
C PRO A 320 10.93 -5.86 11.56
N SER A 321 10.33 -6.06 12.72
CA SER A 321 10.58 -7.17 13.64
C SER A 321 10.20 -8.50 12.99
N ALA A 322 11.10 -9.04 12.18
CA ALA A 322 11.02 -10.37 11.60
C ALA A 322 12.32 -11.12 11.89
N LEU A 323 12.70 -11.21 13.16
CA LEU A 323 13.72 -12.13 13.70
C LEU A 323 13.53 -12.22 15.22
N GLN A 324 12.36 -12.67 15.66
CA GLN A 324 12.16 -13.05 17.07
C GLN A 324 11.18 -14.21 17.17
N ASP A 325 11.57 -15.32 16.54
CA ASP A 325 11.09 -16.65 16.89
C ASP A 325 12.20 -17.67 16.64
N SER A 326 13.04 -17.86 17.66
CA SER A 326 13.65 -19.15 17.97
C SER A 326 14.42 -19.05 19.29
N SER A 327 13.78 -19.57 20.34
CA SER A 327 14.39 -20.40 21.38
C SER A 327 15.38 -19.77 22.37
N THR A 328 14.86 -19.63 23.60
CA THR A 328 15.57 -19.74 24.89
C THR A 328 16.88 -20.53 24.87
N SER A 329 18.01 -19.92 25.24
CA SER A 329 18.79 -20.28 26.45
C SER A 329 20.16 -19.57 26.53
N THR A 330 20.41 -19.01 27.72
CA THR A 330 21.72 -18.80 28.39
C THR A 330 22.78 -17.84 27.82
N LEU A 331 22.90 -16.70 28.53
CA LEU A 331 24.11 -16.14 29.16
C LEU A 331 25.42 -16.07 28.34
N GLN A 332 25.81 -14.84 27.96
CA GLN A 332 27.06 -14.14 28.35
C GLN A 332 27.50 -13.14 27.27
N GLY A 333 28.04 -12.00 27.72
CA GLY A 333 29.20 -11.40 27.06
C GLY A 333 28.97 -10.10 26.31
N SER A 334 28.93 -9.00 27.07
CA SER A 334 29.32 -7.66 26.66
C SER A 334 30.66 -7.65 25.90
N SER A 335 30.79 -6.82 24.84
CA SER A 335 32.03 -6.12 24.41
C SER A 335 32.15 -5.98 22.88
N TRP A 336 31.52 -4.98 22.26
CA TRP A 336 31.96 -4.44 20.96
C TRP A 336 31.77 -2.91 20.94
N MET A 337 32.50 -2.23 21.82
CA MET A 337 32.89 -0.82 21.66
C MET A 337 34.40 -0.79 21.84
N ASN A 338 35.13 -0.77 20.73
CA ASN A 338 36.50 -0.24 20.58
C ASN A 338 37.06 -0.77 19.27
N SER A 339 37.05 0.10 18.25
CA SER A 339 38.12 0.24 17.25
C SER A 339 37.62 1.23 16.20
N TYR A 340 37.81 2.52 16.44
CA TYR A 340 38.30 3.51 15.46
C TYR A 340 38.56 4.83 16.21
N SER A 341 39.86 5.15 16.31
CA SER A 341 40.53 6.28 16.98
C SER A 341 40.87 6.08 18.45
#